data_AF-A0A669B6X1-F1
#
_entry.id   AF-A0A669B6X1-F1
#
_cell.length_a   1.000
_cell.length_b   1.000
_cell.length_c   1.000
_cell.angle_alpha   90.00
_cell.angle_beta   90.00
_cell.angle_gamma   90.00
#
_symmetry.space_group_name_H-M   'P 1'
#
loop_
_entity.id
_entity.type
_entity.pdbx_description
1 polymer ?
#
loop_
_entity_poly.entity_id
_entity_poly.type
_entity_poly.pdbx_seq_one_letter_code
_entity_poly.pdbx_strand_id
1 'polypeptide(L)'
;MESKHMSAFALYQNLKPDQPPPAKKPSVQVEVKKKKKKDNAAFKLKVKVQAKAERKKMRKKLLKPSQKEENQKEVSHNQVTVECVSAEPLETLLADLTKINNSRERASKLFQWLITPIPDKMFFRETWEKKPIFVQRKNPDYYKGLFSTAELDRIFREEDVQYGVNLDVTSYTNGKRETHNPPGRVLPYTAWDFYESGCSLRMLNPQAFSSTVWNVLSILQEQFGSMAGANIYLTPPGTQGFAPHYDDIEAFVVQLEGKKRWRVYSPRSDDEVLPVLSSPNFDQADIGKPILDVVVEAGDLIYFPRGFIHQGNCLPDAHSLHITISSYQKNSWGDLLQKLVPAALEVAMEEDVEFRRGLPLDYLTYMGVQNSDKEDPRRAKFFSRIDNLMKRLTNYAPVDAAVDQKAKDFIHDCLPPALTPDELVTSVQGAPTRWEGGQVKDVGVHIITQTQIRILRAQCARLCNDGDAVHLYYTTDNSRVYHKEELKSFEIKPEYTDAVEFLIHSYPGFVTVGSLPCESAQDRIALAELLFEKGIIHTAEPV
;
A
#
# COMPACT_ATOMS: atom_id res chain seq x y z
N MET A 1 49.62 -1.98 -13.33
CA MET A 1 48.72 -3.16 -13.45
C MET A 1 47.32 -2.61 -13.51
N GLU A 2 46.69 -2.78 -14.67
CA GLU A 2 45.42 -2.18 -15.06
C GLU A 2 44.28 -2.64 -14.13
N SER A 3 43.55 -1.69 -13.54
CA SER A 3 42.27 -1.97 -12.90
C SER A 3 41.23 -2.13 -14.00
N LYS A 4 40.80 -3.36 -14.25
CA LYS A 4 39.62 -3.61 -15.08
C LYS A 4 38.39 -3.12 -14.34
N HIS A 5 37.89 -1.94 -14.73
CA HIS A 5 36.51 -1.54 -14.46
C HIS A 5 35.58 -2.57 -15.12
N MET A 6 34.84 -3.32 -14.31
CA MET A 6 33.70 -4.09 -14.81
C MET A 6 32.49 -3.15 -14.88
N SER A 7 31.90 -3.06 -16.06
CA SER A 7 30.67 -2.31 -16.34
C SER A 7 29.49 -2.93 -15.60
N ALA A 8 28.55 -2.08 -15.15
CA ALA A 8 27.30 -2.42 -14.46
C ALA A 8 26.42 -3.45 -15.22
N PHE A 9 26.73 -3.70 -16.50
CA PHE A 9 26.08 -4.68 -17.36
C PHE A 9 26.33 -6.15 -16.96
N ALA A 10 27.40 -6.47 -16.21
CA ALA A 10 27.75 -7.85 -15.88
C ALA A 10 27.02 -8.44 -14.65
N LEU A 11 26.27 -7.62 -13.90
CA LEU A 11 25.65 -8.00 -12.61
C LEU A 11 24.23 -8.58 -12.74
N TYR A 12 23.64 -8.58 -13.94
CA TYR A 12 22.20 -8.77 -14.09
C TYR A 12 21.77 -10.10 -14.71
N GLN A 13 22.69 -10.96 -15.17
CA GLN A 13 22.39 -12.10 -16.06
C GLN A 13 21.41 -13.21 -15.60
N ASN A 14 20.77 -13.19 -14.41
CA ASN A 14 19.96 -14.34 -13.97
C ASN A 14 18.61 -14.08 -13.27
N LEU A 15 18.05 -12.86 -13.27
CA LEU A 15 16.70 -12.65 -12.72
C LEU A 15 15.61 -13.06 -13.72
N LYS A 16 15.21 -14.35 -13.70
CA LYS A 16 13.98 -14.80 -14.37
C LYS A 16 12.75 -14.53 -13.47
N PRO A 17 11.62 -14.06 -14.01
CA PRO A 17 10.37 -13.99 -13.27
C PRO A 17 9.71 -15.38 -13.23
N ASP A 18 9.66 -16.02 -12.07
CA ASP A 18 8.86 -17.23 -11.87
C ASP A 18 7.37 -16.86 -11.75
N GLN A 19 6.52 -17.48 -12.59
CA GLN A 19 5.07 -17.45 -12.45
C GLN A 19 4.62 -18.12 -11.14
N PRO A 20 3.53 -17.66 -10.50
CA PRO A 20 3.03 -18.29 -9.29
C PRO A 20 2.45 -19.70 -9.58
N PRO A 21 2.67 -20.69 -8.71
CA PRO A 21 2.10 -22.03 -8.91
C PRO A 21 0.57 -22.03 -8.69
N PRO A 22 -0.18 -22.88 -9.41
CA PRO A 22 -1.64 -22.91 -9.32
C PRO A 22 -2.12 -23.44 -7.96
N ALA A 23 -3.16 -22.79 -7.42
CA ALA A 23 -3.81 -23.15 -6.17
C ALA A 23 -4.40 -24.59 -6.22
N LYS A 24 -3.87 -25.51 -5.40
CA LYS A 24 -4.47 -26.83 -5.20
C LYS A 24 -5.55 -26.76 -4.11
N LYS A 25 -6.75 -27.24 -4.45
CA LYS A 25 -7.87 -27.48 -3.51
C LYS A 25 -7.46 -28.48 -2.42
N PRO A 26 -7.96 -28.33 -1.16
CA PRO A 26 -7.71 -29.30 -0.12
C PRO A 26 -8.59 -30.53 -0.32
N SER A 27 -7.99 -31.72 -0.33
CA SER A 27 -8.74 -32.98 -0.33
C SER A 27 -8.32 -33.89 0.82
N VAL A 28 -9.36 -34.26 1.57
CA VAL A 28 -9.57 -35.49 2.35
C VAL A 28 -9.29 -35.45 3.86
N GLN A 29 -10.37 -35.82 4.55
CA GLN A 29 -10.66 -35.88 5.97
C GLN A 29 -9.97 -37.07 6.65
N VAL A 30 -9.64 -36.93 7.94
CA VAL A 30 -9.33 -38.07 8.80
C VAL A 30 -10.36 -38.14 9.92
N GLU A 31 -11.03 -39.29 9.98
CA GLU A 31 -12.10 -39.65 10.91
C GLU A 31 -11.67 -39.61 12.39
N VAL A 32 -12.54 -39.05 13.23
CA VAL A 32 -12.47 -39.11 14.68
C VAL A 32 -13.04 -40.44 15.18
N LYS A 33 -12.20 -41.33 15.73
CA LYS A 33 -12.66 -42.48 16.53
C LYS A 33 -12.57 -42.17 18.03
N LYS A 34 -13.74 -42.05 18.67
CA LYS A 34 -13.93 -42.11 20.12
C LYS A 34 -13.56 -43.49 20.66
N LYS A 35 -12.81 -43.57 21.77
CA LYS A 35 -12.93 -44.69 22.73
C LYS A 35 -12.66 -44.25 24.17
N LYS A 36 -13.45 -44.85 25.06
CA LYS A 36 -13.74 -44.51 26.46
C LYS A 36 -12.61 -44.85 27.46
N LYS A 37 -12.67 -44.14 28.60
CA LYS A 37 -12.05 -44.32 29.91
C LYS A 37 -11.76 -45.78 30.35
N LYS A 38 -10.64 -45.96 31.06
CA LYS A 38 -10.53 -46.76 32.29
C LYS A 38 -9.37 -46.26 33.16
N ASP A 39 -9.61 -46.25 34.47
CA ASP A 39 -8.78 -45.72 35.56
C ASP A 39 -7.64 -46.65 36.04
N ASN A 40 -6.75 -46.05 36.86
CA ASN A 40 -5.70 -46.60 37.75
C ASN A 40 -4.36 -46.94 37.07
N ALA A 41 -3.17 -46.63 37.59
CA ALA A 41 -2.73 -46.23 38.92
C ALA A 41 -1.42 -45.40 38.85
N ALA A 42 -1.07 -44.78 39.98
CA ALA A 42 0.07 -43.90 40.19
C ALA A 42 1.45 -44.48 39.80
N PHE A 43 2.26 -43.67 39.10
CA PHE A 43 3.71 -43.65 39.26
C PHE A 43 4.23 -42.22 39.08
N LYS A 44 4.74 -41.64 40.17
CA LYS A 44 5.49 -40.37 40.17
C LYS A 44 6.86 -40.64 39.57
N LEU A 45 7.29 -39.83 38.59
CA LEU A 45 8.70 -39.55 38.36
C LEU A 45 8.87 -38.12 37.84
N LYS A 46 9.59 -37.34 38.66
CA LYS A 46 10.06 -35.97 38.41
C LYS A 46 10.98 -35.95 37.18
N VAL A 47 10.93 -34.88 36.39
CA VAL A 47 12.06 -34.12 35.80
C VAL A 47 11.56 -33.26 34.62
N LYS A 48 11.56 -31.93 34.79
CA LYS A 48 11.77 -30.84 33.79
C LYS A 48 11.12 -29.53 34.27
N VAL A 49 11.69 -28.94 35.32
CA VAL A 49 11.55 -27.51 35.65
C VAL A 49 12.93 -27.01 36.03
N GLN A 50 13.78 -26.75 35.04
CA GLN A 50 15.04 -26.03 35.28
C GLN A 50 15.55 -25.24 34.06
N ALA A 51 15.13 -25.55 32.83
CA ALA A 51 15.56 -24.79 31.64
C ALA A 51 14.84 -23.44 31.41
N LYS A 52 13.69 -23.18 32.07
CA LYS A 52 12.96 -21.89 31.95
C LYS A 52 13.41 -20.82 32.96
N ALA A 53 14.19 -21.19 33.98
CA ALA A 53 14.62 -20.27 35.04
C ALA A 53 15.95 -19.54 34.74
N GLU A 54 16.83 -20.11 33.91
CA GLU A 54 18.14 -19.51 33.63
C GLU A 54 18.13 -18.48 32.48
N ARG A 55 17.27 -18.63 31.47
CA ARG A 55 17.08 -17.60 30.43
C ARG A 55 16.49 -16.28 30.96
N LYS A 56 15.85 -16.30 32.14
CA LYS A 56 15.32 -15.10 32.81
C LYS A 56 16.37 -14.37 33.68
N LYS A 57 17.53 -14.99 33.95
CA LYS A 57 18.61 -14.41 34.80
C LYS A 57 19.72 -13.72 34.01
N MET A 58 19.94 -14.05 32.72
CA MET A 58 20.98 -13.40 31.91
C MET A 58 20.56 -12.07 31.26
N ARG A 59 19.26 -11.77 31.12
CA ARG A 59 18.78 -10.50 30.55
C ARG A 59 18.58 -9.37 31.57
N LYS A 60 19.00 -9.57 32.82
CA LYS A 60 18.85 -8.61 33.95
C LYS A 60 20.17 -8.01 34.46
N LYS A 61 21.28 -8.15 33.73
CA LYS A 61 22.62 -7.69 34.17
C LYS A 61 23.28 -6.58 33.36
N LEU A 62 22.55 -5.92 32.46
CA LEU A 62 22.93 -4.60 31.94
C LEU A 62 21.74 -3.65 32.14
N LEU A 63 22.06 -2.42 32.56
CA LEU A 63 21.20 -1.31 33.01
C LEU A 63 21.01 -1.25 34.54
N LYS A 64 21.94 -0.56 35.21
CA LYS A 64 21.66 0.13 36.48
C LYS A 64 21.03 1.49 36.15
N PRO A 65 19.91 1.88 36.77
CA PRO A 65 19.35 3.23 36.66
C PRO A 65 19.98 4.16 37.71
N SER A 66 20.31 5.39 37.31
CA SER A 66 20.53 6.51 38.21
C SER A 66 19.20 6.98 38.79
N GLN A 67 19.14 7.12 40.11
CA GLN A 67 17.99 7.63 40.85
C GLN A 67 17.74 9.11 40.49
N LYS A 68 16.52 9.42 40.05
CA LYS A 68 15.88 10.73 40.27
C LYS A 68 14.42 10.50 40.60
N GLU A 69 13.98 11.23 41.62
CA GLU A 69 12.74 11.12 42.36
C GLU A 69 11.49 11.13 41.48
N GLU A 70 10.54 10.25 41.83
CA GLU A 70 9.18 10.25 41.33
C GLU A 70 8.47 11.54 41.74
N ASN A 71 8.18 12.40 40.78
CA ASN A 71 7.08 13.35 40.89
C ASN A 71 5.95 12.80 40.03
N GLN A 72 4.88 12.34 40.69
CA GLN A 72 3.60 12.04 40.06
C GLN A 72 3.11 13.30 39.34
N LYS A 73 3.22 13.32 38.02
CA LYS A 73 2.47 14.22 37.16
C LYS A 73 1.46 13.39 36.39
N GLU A 74 0.18 13.71 36.63
CA GLU A 74 -0.93 13.31 35.78
C GLU A 74 -0.54 13.50 34.31
N VAL A 75 -0.68 12.43 33.52
CA VAL A 75 -0.54 12.52 32.06
C VAL A 75 -1.80 13.23 31.56
N SER A 76 -1.72 14.55 31.41
CA SER A 76 -2.74 15.34 30.75
C SER A 76 -2.95 14.78 29.34
N HIS A 77 -4.17 14.37 29.03
CA HIS A 77 -4.60 14.11 27.67
C HIS A 77 -4.44 15.41 26.88
N ASN A 78 -3.38 15.52 26.08
CA ASN A 78 -3.29 16.56 25.07
C ASN A 78 -4.24 16.18 23.93
N GLN A 79 -5.55 16.39 24.15
CA GLN A 79 -6.46 16.73 23.07
C GLN A 79 -5.94 18.03 22.49
N VAL A 80 -5.18 17.96 21.40
CA VAL A 80 -4.83 19.15 20.63
C VAL A 80 -6.08 19.50 19.82
N THR A 81 -7.02 20.21 20.44
CA THR A 81 -8.07 20.93 19.74
C THR A 81 -7.42 22.12 19.05
N VAL A 82 -7.04 21.96 17.79
CA VAL A 82 -6.64 23.08 16.94
C VAL A 82 -7.91 23.69 16.37
N GLU A 83 -8.14 24.98 16.59
CA GLU A 83 -9.26 25.71 16.00
C GLU A 83 -9.17 25.67 14.48
N CYS A 84 -10.28 25.31 13.83
CA CYS A 84 -10.34 25.04 12.40
C CYS A 84 -10.17 26.33 11.61
N VAL A 85 -9.04 26.46 10.91
CA VAL A 85 -8.92 27.37 9.77
C VAL A 85 -9.91 26.88 8.70
N SER A 86 -10.72 27.78 8.14
CA SER A 86 -11.64 27.43 7.05
C SER A 86 -10.84 26.98 5.84
N ALA A 87 -10.66 25.66 5.67
CA ALA A 87 -10.08 25.14 4.45
C ALA A 87 -11.11 25.24 3.31
N GLU A 88 -10.61 25.39 2.10
CA GLU A 88 -11.42 25.46 0.89
C GLU A 88 -12.17 24.14 0.62
N PRO A 89 -13.34 24.18 -0.03
CA PRO A 89 -14.06 22.99 -0.46
C PRO A 89 -13.22 22.12 -1.41
N LEU A 90 -13.46 20.80 -1.42
CA LEU A 90 -12.72 19.86 -2.27
C LEU A 90 -12.75 20.24 -3.76
N GLU A 91 -13.89 20.67 -4.28
CA GLU A 91 -14.02 21.06 -5.70
C GLU A 91 -13.08 22.23 -6.05
N THR A 92 -13.01 23.25 -5.19
CA THR A 92 -12.10 24.39 -5.35
C THR A 92 -10.65 23.94 -5.29
N LEU A 93 -10.30 23.11 -4.30
CA LEU A 93 -8.96 22.53 -4.19
C LEU A 93 -8.59 21.77 -5.47
N LEU A 94 -9.44 20.85 -5.93
CA LEU A 94 -9.15 20.04 -7.13
C LEU A 94 -8.97 20.92 -8.36
N ALA A 95 -9.78 21.97 -8.52
CA ALA A 95 -9.61 22.96 -9.58
C ALA A 95 -8.27 23.70 -9.47
N ASP A 96 -7.85 24.09 -8.26
CA ASP A 96 -6.56 24.74 -8.05
C ASP A 96 -5.37 23.80 -8.25
N LEU A 97 -5.51 22.52 -7.90
CA LEU A 97 -4.50 21.51 -8.21
C LEU A 97 -4.27 21.39 -9.72
N THR A 98 -5.29 21.57 -10.57
CA THR A 98 -5.09 21.51 -12.03
C THR A 98 -4.10 22.56 -12.57
N LYS A 99 -3.94 23.68 -11.85
CA LYS A 99 -3.04 24.79 -12.21
C LYS A 99 -1.59 24.52 -11.82
N ILE A 100 -1.32 23.41 -11.12
CA ILE A 100 0.01 23.06 -10.60
C ILE A 100 0.63 21.99 -11.50
N ASN A 101 1.70 22.36 -12.19
CA ASN A 101 2.37 21.45 -13.13
C ASN A 101 3.08 20.28 -12.45
N ASN A 102 3.57 20.47 -11.22
CA ASN A 102 4.27 19.43 -10.45
C ASN A 102 3.28 18.52 -9.69
N SER A 103 3.19 17.25 -10.09
CA SER A 103 2.32 16.25 -9.47
C SER A 103 2.69 15.92 -8.03
N ARG A 104 3.98 16.00 -7.67
CA ARG A 104 4.43 15.85 -6.28
C ARG A 104 3.93 16.99 -5.40
N GLU A 105 3.89 18.21 -5.95
CA GLU A 105 3.30 19.35 -5.24
C GLU A 105 1.78 19.21 -5.12
N ARG A 106 1.10 18.72 -6.17
CA ARG A 106 -0.33 18.39 -6.10
C ARG A 106 -0.63 17.38 -4.98
N ALA A 107 0.16 16.32 -4.91
CA ALA A 107 0.06 15.28 -3.88
C ALA A 107 0.28 15.83 -2.47
N SER A 108 1.33 16.62 -2.27
CA SER A 108 1.62 17.28 -0.99
C SER A 108 0.50 18.23 -0.56
N LYS A 109 -0.04 19.05 -1.48
CA LYS A 109 -1.16 19.97 -1.17
C LYS A 109 -2.46 19.24 -0.86
N LEU A 110 -2.82 18.22 -1.63
CA LEU A 110 -4.02 17.42 -1.36
C LEU A 110 -3.90 16.69 -0.01
N PHE A 111 -2.73 16.12 0.29
CA PHE A 111 -2.49 15.48 1.57
C PHE A 111 -2.55 16.48 2.73
N GLN A 112 -1.90 17.64 2.60
CA GLN A 112 -1.98 18.69 3.60
C GLN A 112 -3.42 19.15 3.83
N TRP A 113 -4.21 19.32 2.77
CA TRP A 113 -5.65 19.61 2.88
C TRP A 113 -6.38 18.48 3.62
N LEU A 114 -6.10 17.21 3.30
CA LEU A 114 -6.77 16.07 3.93
C LEU A 114 -6.58 16.05 5.45
N ILE A 115 -5.40 16.42 5.97
CA ILE A 115 -5.08 16.35 7.40
C ILE A 115 -5.06 17.71 8.12
N THR A 116 -5.41 18.79 7.44
CA THR A 116 -5.46 20.14 8.03
C THR A 116 -6.33 20.11 9.29
N PRO A 117 -5.89 20.73 10.41
CA PRO A 117 -4.80 21.71 10.51
C PRO A 117 -3.43 21.15 10.92
N ILE A 118 -3.23 19.83 10.86
CA ILE A 118 -1.96 19.21 11.23
C ILE A 118 -0.95 19.42 10.10
N PRO A 119 0.23 20.00 10.35
CA PRO A 119 1.27 20.10 9.33
C PRO A 119 1.77 18.72 8.90
N ASP A 120 1.87 18.48 7.61
CA ASP A 120 2.31 17.21 7.01
C ASP A 120 3.62 16.67 7.59
N LYS A 121 4.64 17.52 7.74
CA LYS A 121 5.93 17.16 8.34
C LYS A 121 5.78 16.71 9.79
N MET A 122 4.88 17.31 10.55
CA MET A 122 4.61 16.89 11.93
C MET A 122 3.84 15.58 11.96
N PHE A 123 2.87 15.39 11.06
CA PHE A 123 2.12 14.15 10.94
C PHE A 123 3.05 12.96 10.67
N PHE A 124 3.91 13.03 9.65
CA PHE A 124 4.84 11.94 9.34
C PHE A 124 5.88 11.70 10.44
N ARG A 125 6.32 12.76 11.14
CA ARG A 125 7.31 12.62 12.21
C ARG A 125 6.72 12.01 13.48
N GLU A 126 5.52 12.38 13.87
CA GLU A 126 4.99 12.13 15.23
C GLU A 126 3.74 11.25 15.28
N THR A 127 3.07 11.05 14.15
CA THR A 127 1.75 10.40 14.10
C THR A 127 1.77 9.14 13.23
N TRP A 128 2.32 9.24 12.02
CA TRP A 128 2.41 8.13 11.07
C TRP A 128 3.06 6.89 11.69
N GLU A 129 2.39 5.74 11.56
CA GLU A 129 2.76 4.44 12.13
C GLU A 129 2.92 4.41 13.67
N LYS A 130 2.41 5.43 14.39
CA LYS A 130 2.65 5.59 15.85
C LYS A 130 1.39 5.68 16.68
N LYS A 131 0.45 6.55 16.32
CA LYS A 131 -0.72 6.85 17.15
C LYS A 131 -1.91 7.31 16.32
N PRO A 132 -3.14 7.09 16.80
CA PRO A 132 -4.32 7.61 16.14
C PRO A 132 -4.44 9.12 16.34
N ILE A 133 -5.15 9.77 15.43
CA ILE A 133 -5.59 11.16 15.56
C ILE A 133 -7.05 11.29 15.17
N PHE A 134 -7.70 12.30 15.74
CA PHE A 134 -9.04 12.74 15.36
C PHE A 134 -8.97 14.23 15.06
N VAL A 135 -9.48 14.62 13.89
CA VAL A 135 -9.60 16.01 13.46
C VAL A 135 -11.09 16.34 13.37
N GLN A 136 -11.56 17.13 14.34
CA GLN A 136 -12.91 17.65 14.34
C GLN A 136 -12.97 18.97 13.58
N ARG A 137 -13.71 19.02 12.47
CA ARG A 137 -13.74 20.21 11.60
C ARG A 137 -14.92 21.13 11.84
N LYS A 138 -16.06 20.59 12.30
CA LYS A 138 -17.32 21.34 12.40
C LYS A 138 -17.71 22.01 11.07
N ASN A 139 -17.33 21.39 9.95
CA ASN A 139 -17.65 21.83 8.60
C ASN A 139 -18.20 20.63 7.80
N PRO A 140 -19.53 20.43 7.75
CA PRO A 140 -20.13 19.28 7.07
C PRO A 140 -19.87 19.25 5.56
N ASP A 141 -19.58 20.40 4.95
CA ASP A 141 -19.34 20.52 3.51
C ASP A 141 -17.87 20.29 3.12
N TYR A 142 -16.97 20.01 4.07
CA TYR A 142 -15.52 19.89 3.80
C TYR A 142 -15.21 18.86 2.71
N TYR A 143 -15.84 17.70 2.77
CA TYR A 143 -15.66 16.60 1.80
C TYR A 143 -16.74 16.56 0.71
N LYS A 144 -17.56 17.61 0.60
CA LYS A 144 -18.61 17.67 -0.41
C LYS A 144 -18.03 17.51 -1.82
N GLY A 145 -18.65 16.63 -2.60
CA GLY A 145 -18.20 16.27 -3.94
C GLY A 145 -17.26 15.06 -4.00
N LEU A 146 -16.75 14.56 -2.87
CA LEU A 146 -15.89 13.37 -2.87
C LEU A 146 -16.66 12.10 -3.23
N PHE A 147 -17.74 11.83 -2.49
CA PHE A 147 -18.66 10.71 -2.71
C PHE A 147 -19.95 10.95 -1.90
N SER A 148 -21.07 10.35 -2.29
CA SER A 148 -22.35 10.47 -1.57
C SER A 148 -23.22 9.22 -1.67
N THR A 149 -24.24 9.11 -0.81
CA THR A 149 -25.25 8.05 -0.89
C THR A 149 -26.03 8.12 -2.21
N ALA A 150 -26.25 9.33 -2.75
CA ALA A 150 -26.86 9.51 -4.06
C ALA A 150 -25.99 8.96 -5.20
N GLU A 151 -24.66 9.14 -5.11
CA GLU A 151 -23.72 8.55 -6.07
C GLU A 151 -23.69 7.01 -5.94
N LEU A 152 -23.78 6.47 -4.72
CA LEU A 152 -23.90 5.04 -4.49
C LEU A 152 -25.16 4.44 -5.14
N ASP A 153 -26.33 5.11 -5.00
CA ASP A 153 -27.56 4.69 -5.68
C ASP A 153 -27.43 4.73 -7.21
N ARG A 154 -26.85 5.81 -7.74
CA ARG A 154 -26.58 5.95 -9.19
C ARG A 154 -25.72 4.78 -9.67
N ILE A 155 -24.64 4.46 -8.95
CA ILE A 155 -23.73 3.37 -9.30
C ILE A 155 -24.48 2.01 -9.32
N PHE A 156 -25.34 1.72 -8.33
CA PHE A 156 -26.14 0.49 -8.34
C PHE A 156 -27.10 0.40 -9.52
N ARG A 157 -27.59 1.54 -10.02
CA ARG A 157 -28.56 1.60 -11.12
C ARG A 157 -27.89 1.48 -12.49
N GLU A 158 -26.79 2.19 -12.67
CA GLU A 158 -26.17 2.41 -13.98
C GLU A 158 -25.00 1.47 -14.27
N GLU A 159 -24.26 1.06 -13.23
CA GLU A 159 -23.04 0.27 -13.38
C GLU A 159 -23.27 -1.23 -13.13
N ASP A 160 -22.33 -2.06 -13.58
CA ASP A 160 -22.34 -3.50 -13.31
C ASP A 160 -21.61 -3.83 -11.99
N VAL A 161 -22.27 -3.55 -10.86
CA VAL A 161 -21.75 -3.84 -9.53
C VAL A 161 -22.13 -5.27 -9.12
N GLN A 162 -21.16 -6.06 -8.66
CA GLN A 162 -21.37 -7.46 -8.27
C GLN A 162 -21.17 -7.68 -6.77
N TYR A 163 -22.05 -8.47 -6.13
CA TYR A 163 -21.88 -8.86 -4.73
C TYR A 163 -20.62 -9.72 -4.53
N GLY A 164 -19.87 -9.46 -3.47
CA GLY A 164 -18.60 -10.14 -3.15
C GLY A 164 -17.41 -9.75 -4.03
N VAL A 165 -17.63 -8.99 -5.11
CA VAL A 165 -16.56 -8.43 -5.97
C VAL A 165 -16.43 -6.92 -5.73
N ASN A 166 -17.55 -6.22 -5.73
CA ASN A 166 -17.60 -4.76 -5.59
C ASN A 166 -18.37 -4.31 -4.35
N LEU A 167 -19.36 -5.08 -3.90
CA LEU A 167 -20.19 -4.74 -2.74
C LEU A 167 -20.32 -5.93 -1.78
N ASP A 168 -20.15 -5.66 -0.48
CA ASP A 168 -20.54 -6.56 0.59
C ASP A 168 -21.70 -5.99 1.40
N VAL A 169 -22.57 -6.89 1.88
CA VAL A 169 -23.64 -6.63 2.83
C VAL A 169 -23.28 -7.30 4.14
N THR A 170 -23.19 -6.52 5.23
CA THR A 170 -22.73 -7.04 6.52
C THR A 170 -23.58 -6.56 7.69
N SER A 171 -23.65 -7.36 8.74
CA SER A 171 -24.22 -6.95 10.04
C SER A 171 -23.34 -7.44 11.18
N TYR A 172 -23.40 -6.73 12.31
CA TYR A 172 -22.82 -7.15 13.57
C TYR A 172 -23.86 -6.99 14.68
N THR A 173 -24.39 -8.12 15.14
CA THR A 173 -25.45 -8.17 16.15
C THR A 173 -25.12 -9.23 17.18
N ASN A 174 -25.34 -8.95 18.46
CA ASN A 174 -25.11 -9.89 19.56
C ASN A 174 -23.70 -10.53 19.56
N GLY A 175 -22.67 -9.73 19.22
CA GLY A 175 -21.29 -10.21 19.19
C GLY A 175 -20.90 -10.98 17.93
N LYS A 176 -21.81 -11.18 16.97
CA LYS A 176 -21.55 -11.98 15.76
C LYS A 176 -21.60 -11.13 14.51
N ARG A 177 -20.55 -11.24 13.67
CA ARG A 177 -20.49 -10.61 12.34
C ARG A 177 -20.95 -11.58 11.25
N GLU A 178 -21.83 -11.11 10.37
CA GLU A 178 -22.41 -11.91 9.27
C GLU A 178 -22.22 -11.22 7.91
N THR A 179 -22.09 -12.02 6.83
CA THR A 179 -22.16 -11.56 5.42
C THR A 179 -23.48 -12.05 4.85
N HIS A 180 -24.19 -11.16 4.15
CA HIS A 180 -25.50 -11.45 3.56
C HIS A 180 -25.50 -11.37 2.03
N ASN A 181 -24.34 -11.40 1.40
CA ASN A 181 -24.18 -11.30 -0.05
C ASN A 181 -24.98 -12.38 -0.79
N PRO A 182 -26.01 -12.02 -1.58
CA PRO A 182 -26.56 -12.92 -2.56
C PRO A 182 -25.58 -13.08 -3.73
N PRO A 183 -25.73 -14.11 -4.58
CA PRO A 183 -24.98 -14.20 -5.82
C PRO A 183 -25.45 -13.14 -6.84
N GLY A 184 -24.51 -12.65 -7.67
CA GLY A 184 -24.81 -11.85 -8.85
C GLY A 184 -24.81 -10.34 -8.65
N ARG A 185 -25.54 -9.64 -9.53
CA ARG A 185 -25.55 -8.18 -9.64
C ARG A 185 -26.25 -7.52 -8.45
N VAL A 186 -25.66 -6.45 -7.96
CA VAL A 186 -26.28 -5.51 -7.02
C VAL A 186 -27.30 -4.67 -7.77
N LEU A 187 -28.55 -4.69 -7.31
CA LEU A 187 -29.61 -3.82 -7.80
C LEU A 187 -30.14 -2.97 -6.64
N PRO A 188 -30.56 -1.71 -6.88
CA PRO A 188 -31.05 -0.83 -5.82
C PRO A 188 -32.15 -1.47 -4.97
N TYR A 189 -33.11 -2.16 -5.60
CA TYR A 189 -34.22 -2.81 -4.89
C TYR A 189 -33.73 -3.73 -3.76
N THR A 190 -32.78 -4.63 -4.04
CA THR A 190 -32.27 -5.59 -3.06
C THR A 190 -31.27 -4.95 -2.10
N ALA A 191 -30.41 -4.05 -2.59
CA ALA A 191 -29.41 -3.38 -1.76
C ALA A 191 -30.07 -2.51 -0.67
N TRP A 192 -31.11 -1.77 -1.03
CA TRP A 192 -31.86 -0.93 -0.09
C TRP A 192 -32.72 -1.74 0.87
N ASP A 193 -33.26 -2.89 0.46
CA ASP A 193 -33.97 -3.81 1.36
C ASP A 193 -33.03 -4.35 2.47
N PHE A 194 -31.79 -4.70 2.12
CA PHE A 194 -30.78 -5.06 3.12
C PHE A 194 -30.45 -3.90 4.07
N TYR A 195 -30.31 -2.69 3.53
CA TYR A 195 -30.04 -1.50 4.34
C TYR A 195 -31.17 -1.22 5.34
N GLU A 196 -32.42 -1.22 4.90
CA GLU A 196 -33.61 -1.07 5.76
C GLU A 196 -33.71 -2.20 6.79
N SER A 197 -33.24 -3.40 6.45
CA SER A 197 -33.12 -4.54 7.37
C SER A 197 -31.96 -4.43 8.37
N GLY A 198 -31.28 -3.28 8.44
CA GLY A 198 -30.22 -2.99 9.42
C GLY A 198 -28.82 -3.47 9.00
N CYS A 199 -28.61 -3.80 7.73
CA CYS A 199 -27.29 -4.19 7.23
C CYS A 199 -26.50 -2.98 6.73
N SER A 200 -25.18 -2.99 6.95
CA SER A 200 -24.25 -2.07 6.32
C SER A 200 -23.90 -2.52 4.90
N LEU A 201 -23.73 -1.55 4.00
CA LEU A 201 -23.24 -1.76 2.64
C LEU A 201 -21.79 -1.29 2.56
N ARG A 202 -20.89 -2.15 2.08
CA ARG A 202 -19.46 -1.85 1.88
C ARG A 202 -19.08 -1.95 0.41
N MET A 203 -18.74 -0.84 -0.23
CA MET A 203 -18.18 -0.84 -1.59
C MET A 203 -16.65 -0.97 -1.53
N LEU A 204 -16.12 -1.96 -2.24
CA LEU A 204 -14.72 -2.41 -2.14
C LEU A 204 -13.75 -1.61 -3.01
N ASN A 205 -14.22 -1.02 -4.10
CA ASN A 205 -13.38 -0.34 -5.08
C ASN A 205 -14.09 0.88 -5.71
N PRO A 206 -14.49 1.88 -4.91
CA PRO A 206 -15.26 3.04 -5.38
C PRO A 206 -14.57 3.82 -6.51
N GLN A 207 -13.24 3.82 -6.55
CA GLN A 207 -12.46 4.46 -7.61
C GLN A 207 -12.69 3.86 -9.00
N ALA A 208 -13.23 2.63 -9.11
CA ALA A 208 -13.63 2.06 -10.39
C ALA A 208 -14.90 2.70 -10.97
N PHE A 209 -15.73 3.31 -10.11
CA PHE A 209 -17.06 3.83 -10.48
C PHE A 209 -17.21 5.35 -10.29
N SER A 210 -16.37 5.95 -9.44
CA SER A 210 -16.33 7.40 -9.19
C SER A 210 -15.05 8.02 -9.72
N SER A 211 -15.19 9.02 -10.60
CA SER A 211 -14.05 9.77 -11.16
C SER A 211 -13.39 10.67 -10.11
N THR A 212 -14.17 11.26 -9.19
CA THR A 212 -13.60 12.08 -8.12
C THR A 212 -12.77 11.24 -7.15
N VAL A 213 -13.27 10.08 -6.73
CA VAL A 213 -12.50 9.16 -5.88
C VAL A 213 -11.24 8.69 -6.61
N TRP A 214 -11.34 8.32 -7.89
CA TRP A 214 -10.16 7.98 -8.70
C TRP A 214 -9.13 9.11 -8.73
N ASN A 215 -9.56 10.35 -9.02
CA ASN A 215 -8.67 11.51 -9.07
C ASN A 215 -7.94 11.70 -7.73
N VAL A 216 -8.68 11.75 -6.62
CA VAL A 216 -8.12 11.92 -5.27
C VAL A 216 -7.11 10.82 -4.93
N LEU A 217 -7.45 9.54 -5.16
CA LEU A 217 -6.54 8.43 -4.86
C LEU A 217 -5.31 8.43 -5.77
N SER A 218 -5.46 8.74 -7.07
CA SER A 218 -4.34 8.81 -8.01
C SER A 218 -3.34 9.92 -7.66
N ILE A 219 -3.80 11.00 -7.01
CA ILE A 219 -2.94 12.06 -6.49
C ILE A 219 -2.29 11.63 -5.16
N LEU A 220 -3.07 11.05 -4.24
CA LEU A 220 -2.56 10.65 -2.92
C LEU A 220 -1.53 9.51 -2.97
N GLN A 221 -1.63 8.57 -3.93
CA GLN A 221 -0.65 7.49 -4.06
C GLN A 221 0.77 8.03 -4.30
N GLU A 222 0.91 9.19 -4.97
CA GLU A 222 2.20 9.85 -5.16
C GLU A 222 2.81 10.36 -3.86
N GLN A 223 1.97 10.82 -2.92
CA GLN A 223 2.42 11.26 -1.60
C GLN A 223 2.91 10.09 -0.75
N PHE A 224 2.23 8.94 -0.84
CA PHE A 224 2.57 7.77 -0.03
C PHE A 224 3.73 6.95 -0.61
N GLY A 225 4.00 7.04 -1.91
CA GLY A 225 4.92 6.11 -2.59
C GLY A 225 4.45 4.66 -2.46
N SER A 226 3.12 4.48 -2.42
CA SER A 226 2.41 3.22 -2.24
C SER A 226 1.00 3.40 -2.79
N MET A 227 0.37 2.32 -3.24
CA MET A 227 -1.02 2.37 -3.71
C MET A 227 -1.92 3.03 -2.68
N ALA A 228 -2.79 3.93 -3.14
CA ALA A 228 -3.90 4.45 -2.36
C ALA A 228 -5.19 3.75 -2.82
N GLY A 229 -5.77 2.95 -1.93
CA GLY A 229 -7.07 2.30 -2.10
C GLY A 229 -8.16 2.99 -1.29
N ALA A 230 -9.41 2.59 -1.49
CA ALA A 230 -10.49 3.01 -0.61
C ALA A 230 -11.62 2.00 -0.50
N ASN A 231 -12.38 2.08 0.59
CA ASN A 231 -13.68 1.45 0.72
C ASN A 231 -14.73 2.49 1.17
N ILE A 232 -15.96 2.35 0.68
CA ILE A 232 -17.11 3.13 1.16
C ILE A 232 -17.93 2.26 2.10
N TYR A 233 -18.38 2.84 3.21
CA TYR A 233 -19.24 2.17 4.18
C TYR A 233 -20.48 3.02 4.45
N LEU A 234 -21.64 2.47 4.11
CA LEU A 234 -22.95 3.03 4.45
C LEU A 234 -23.58 2.17 5.54
N THR A 235 -23.88 2.75 6.71
CA THR A 235 -24.43 2.03 7.86
C THR A 235 -25.75 2.69 8.32
N PRO A 236 -26.83 1.92 8.50
CA PRO A 236 -28.13 2.45 8.92
C PRO A 236 -28.13 2.89 10.40
N PRO A 237 -29.06 3.78 10.81
CA PRO A 237 -29.17 4.26 12.19
C PRO A 237 -29.26 3.13 13.21
N GLY A 238 -28.59 3.30 14.36
CA GLY A 238 -28.65 2.36 15.49
C GLY A 238 -27.98 1.01 15.28
N THR A 239 -27.26 0.80 14.16
CA THR A 239 -26.64 -0.49 13.82
C THR A 239 -25.10 -0.46 13.84
N GLN A 240 -24.51 -1.65 13.78
CA GLN A 240 -23.08 -1.88 13.58
C GLN A 240 -22.91 -2.92 12.46
N GLY A 241 -22.03 -2.64 11.49
CA GLY A 241 -21.82 -3.54 10.33
C GLY A 241 -20.68 -4.54 10.50
N PHE A 242 -19.71 -4.24 11.36
CA PHE A 242 -18.46 -5.00 11.48
C PHE A 242 -18.11 -5.22 12.96
N ALA A 243 -17.53 -6.38 13.26
CA ALA A 243 -16.96 -6.66 14.57
C ALA A 243 -15.69 -5.83 14.80
N PRO A 244 -15.21 -5.69 16.05
CA PRO A 244 -13.89 -5.14 16.32
C PRO A 244 -12.78 -5.92 15.61
N HIS A 245 -11.86 -5.22 14.93
CA HIS A 245 -10.72 -5.80 14.21
C HIS A 245 -9.62 -4.75 14.03
N TYR A 246 -8.43 -5.17 13.60
CA TYR A 246 -7.42 -4.29 13.00
C TYR A 246 -7.13 -4.74 11.56
N ASP A 247 -6.72 -3.79 10.72
CA ASP A 247 -6.32 -4.05 9.34
C ASP A 247 -4.78 -4.05 9.18
N ASP A 248 -4.30 -4.45 8.00
CA ASP A 248 -2.90 -4.45 7.55
C ASP A 248 -2.51 -3.20 6.73
N ILE A 249 -3.30 -2.12 6.85
CA ILE A 249 -3.10 -0.86 6.13
C ILE A 249 -3.11 0.35 7.06
N GLU A 250 -2.52 1.45 6.58
CA GLU A 250 -2.64 2.75 7.23
C GLU A 250 -3.97 3.38 6.81
N ALA A 251 -4.84 3.71 7.76
CA ALA A 251 -6.24 4.07 7.49
C ALA A 251 -6.55 5.54 7.78
N PHE A 252 -7.20 6.20 6.82
CA PHE A 252 -7.81 7.52 6.96
C PHE A 252 -9.33 7.41 6.78
N VAL A 253 -10.07 7.43 7.88
CA VAL A 253 -11.53 7.42 7.91
C VAL A 253 -12.04 8.85 7.71
N VAL A 254 -12.65 9.11 6.56
CA VAL A 254 -13.17 10.41 6.12
C VAL A 254 -14.69 10.36 6.19
N GLN A 255 -15.28 11.08 7.15
CA GLN A 255 -16.73 11.05 7.37
C GLN A 255 -17.45 11.95 6.36
N LEU A 256 -18.34 11.37 5.56
CA LEU A 256 -18.99 12.05 4.43
C LEU A 256 -20.41 12.50 4.76
N GLU A 257 -21.21 11.64 5.41
CA GLU A 257 -22.59 11.94 5.77
C GLU A 257 -22.92 11.40 7.17
N GLY A 258 -23.86 12.06 7.84
CA GLY A 258 -24.43 11.60 9.11
C GLY A 258 -23.39 11.49 10.24
N LYS A 259 -23.58 10.53 11.15
CA LYS A 259 -22.77 10.42 12.37
C LYS A 259 -22.44 8.97 12.73
N LYS A 260 -21.23 8.74 13.24
CA LYS A 260 -20.80 7.42 13.71
C LYS A 260 -19.98 7.52 14.98
N ARG A 261 -20.25 6.66 15.97
CA ARG A 261 -19.38 6.52 17.13
C ARG A 261 -18.24 5.56 16.78
N TRP A 262 -17.01 6.07 16.83
CA TRP A 262 -15.79 5.31 16.63
C TRP A 262 -15.09 5.07 17.94
N ARG A 263 -14.63 3.83 18.12
CA ARG A 263 -13.75 3.42 19.22
C ARG A 263 -12.49 2.80 18.63
N VAL A 264 -11.33 3.34 18.99
CA VAL A 264 -10.01 2.86 18.57
C VAL A 264 -9.21 2.47 19.81
N TYR A 265 -8.48 1.37 19.72
CA TYR A 265 -7.76 0.73 20.82
C TYR A 265 -6.31 0.52 20.41
N SER A 266 -5.38 0.61 21.38
CA SER A 266 -3.99 0.24 21.14
C SER A 266 -3.87 -1.24 20.76
N PRO A 267 -2.82 -1.62 20.00
CA PRO A 267 -2.38 -3.01 19.90
C PRO A 267 -2.27 -3.66 21.28
N ARG A 268 -2.74 -4.91 21.42
CA ARG A 268 -2.84 -5.57 22.73
C ARG A 268 -1.52 -6.16 23.21
N SER A 269 -0.60 -6.40 22.27
CA SER A 269 0.76 -6.87 22.50
C SER A 269 1.70 -6.29 21.46
N ASP A 270 3.01 -6.42 21.69
CA ASP A 270 4.04 -5.98 20.74
C ASP A 270 3.92 -6.70 19.38
N ASP A 271 3.41 -7.94 19.35
CA ASP A 271 3.21 -8.72 18.12
C ASP A 271 2.08 -8.16 17.22
N GLU A 272 1.20 -7.32 17.79
CA GLU A 272 0.11 -6.65 17.06
C GLU A 272 0.47 -5.22 16.64
N VAL A 273 1.67 -4.74 16.98
CA VAL A 273 2.14 -3.42 16.54
C VAL A 273 2.62 -3.53 15.09
N LEU A 274 2.01 -2.73 14.21
CA LEU A 274 2.33 -2.72 12.78
C LEU A 274 2.28 -4.13 12.12
N PRO A 275 1.18 -4.87 12.27
CA PRO A 275 1.08 -6.25 11.84
C PRO A 275 1.21 -6.36 10.31
N VAL A 276 1.65 -7.53 9.86
CA VAL A 276 1.79 -7.83 8.42
C VAL A 276 0.45 -8.21 7.79
N LEU A 277 -0.50 -8.71 8.59
CA LEU A 277 -1.79 -9.23 8.13
C LEU A 277 -2.92 -8.69 9.01
N SER A 278 -4.12 -8.56 8.42
CA SER A 278 -5.35 -8.18 9.13
C SER A 278 -5.73 -9.20 10.20
N SER A 279 -6.41 -8.75 11.26
CA SER A 279 -6.84 -9.60 12.36
C SER A 279 -8.07 -10.46 12.01
N PRO A 280 -8.35 -11.53 12.77
CA PRO A 280 -9.71 -12.05 12.86
C PRO A 280 -10.64 -11.03 13.54
N ASN A 281 -11.96 -11.27 13.48
CA ASN A 281 -12.94 -10.54 14.29
C ASN A 281 -12.72 -10.85 15.78
N PHE A 282 -12.70 -9.82 16.62
CA PHE A 282 -12.57 -9.94 18.08
C PHE A 282 -13.91 -9.82 18.79
N ASP A 283 -13.99 -10.43 19.98
CA ASP A 283 -15.07 -10.20 20.92
C ASP A 283 -14.82 -8.95 21.78
N GLN A 284 -15.87 -8.34 22.30
CA GLN A 284 -15.75 -7.14 23.15
C GLN A 284 -14.92 -7.40 24.42
N ALA A 285 -14.86 -8.65 24.89
CA ALA A 285 -14.04 -9.04 26.04
C ALA A 285 -12.53 -8.99 25.75
N ASP A 286 -12.13 -9.01 24.48
CA ASP A 286 -10.74 -9.21 24.06
C ASP A 286 -9.99 -7.91 23.69
N ILE A 287 -10.67 -6.77 23.65
CA ILE A 287 -10.14 -5.53 23.04
C ILE A 287 -9.79 -4.42 24.05
N GLY A 288 -10.13 -4.60 25.33
CA GLY A 288 -9.77 -3.67 26.40
C GLY A 288 -10.52 -2.32 26.35
N LYS A 289 -9.87 -1.23 26.78
CA LYS A 289 -10.44 0.13 26.82
C LYS A 289 -10.01 0.93 25.59
N PRO A 290 -10.92 1.70 24.96
CA PRO A 290 -10.56 2.54 23.82
C PRO A 290 -9.63 3.67 24.27
N ILE A 291 -8.66 3.99 23.43
CA ILE A 291 -7.78 5.17 23.57
C ILE A 291 -8.33 6.39 22.82
N LEU A 292 -9.28 6.16 21.91
CA LEU A 292 -10.08 7.18 21.24
C LEU A 292 -11.52 6.68 21.20
N ASP A 293 -12.45 7.46 21.73
CA ASP A 293 -13.89 7.19 21.71
C ASP A 293 -14.63 8.48 21.37
N VAL A 294 -15.02 8.63 20.12
CA VAL A 294 -15.55 9.89 19.57
C VAL A 294 -16.76 9.62 18.69
N VAL A 295 -17.68 10.58 18.65
CA VAL A 295 -18.69 10.66 17.60
C VAL A 295 -18.14 11.55 16.50
N VAL A 296 -17.97 11.00 15.31
CA VAL A 296 -17.58 11.77 14.13
C VAL A 296 -18.81 12.22 13.36
N GLU A 297 -18.74 13.40 12.80
CA GLU A 297 -19.76 14.00 11.95
C GLU A 297 -19.19 14.30 10.57
N ALA A 298 -20.04 14.57 9.58
CA ALA A 298 -19.60 14.93 8.23
C ALA A 298 -18.50 16.02 8.28
N GLY A 299 -17.44 15.81 7.52
CA GLY A 299 -16.26 16.69 7.50
C GLY A 299 -15.14 16.28 8.45
N ASP A 300 -15.36 15.36 9.39
CA ASP A 300 -14.32 14.93 10.32
C ASP A 300 -13.38 13.84 9.72
N LEU A 301 -12.17 13.74 10.26
CA LEU A 301 -11.18 12.72 9.91
C LEU A 301 -10.72 11.95 11.15
N ILE A 302 -10.58 10.63 11.02
CA ILE A 302 -9.76 9.82 11.92
C ILE A 302 -8.62 9.21 11.11
N TYR A 303 -7.40 9.23 11.66
CA TYR A 303 -6.32 8.37 11.19
C TYR A 303 -5.92 7.39 12.29
N PHE A 304 -5.59 6.16 11.92
CA PHE A 304 -4.92 5.21 12.80
C PHE A 304 -3.97 4.28 12.01
N PRO A 305 -2.83 3.89 12.60
CA PRO A 305 -1.93 2.90 12.00
C PRO A 305 -2.55 1.51 11.92
N ARG A 306 -1.99 0.66 11.03
CA ARG A 306 -2.28 -0.77 11.03
C ARG A 306 -1.99 -1.38 12.41
N GLY A 307 -2.83 -2.34 12.84
CA GLY A 307 -2.75 -2.96 14.17
C GLY A 307 -3.57 -2.29 15.28
N PHE A 308 -4.05 -1.06 15.05
CA PHE A 308 -5.00 -0.43 15.99
C PHE A 308 -6.39 -1.04 15.80
N ILE A 309 -6.85 -1.77 16.81
CA ILE A 309 -8.19 -2.34 16.81
C ILE A 309 -9.20 -1.20 16.76
N HIS A 310 -10.25 -1.33 15.96
CA HIS A 310 -11.29 -0.33 15.86
C HIS A 310 -12.67 -0.95 15.66
N GLN A 311 -13.69 -0.19 16.05
CA GLN A 311 -15.08 -0.50 15.74
C GLN A 311 -15.89 0.80 15.61
N GLY A 312 -16.89 0.77 14.72
CA GLY A 312 -17.77 1.90 14.47
C GLY A 312 -19.25 1.49 14.46
N ASN A 313 -20.07 2.14 15.27
CA ASN A 313 -21.52 1.94 15.30
C ASN A 313 -22.26 3.26 15.08
N CYS A 314 -23.37 3.21 14.34
CA CYS A 314 -24.22 4.39 14.16
C CYS A 314 -24.98 4.70 15.44
N LEU A 315 -25.31 5.98 15.61
CA LEU A 315 -26.24 6.44 16.64
C LEU A 315 -27.69 6.14 16.19
N PRO A 316 -28.66 6.07 17.12
CA PRO A 316 -30.04 5.74 16.78
C PRO A 316 -30.74 6.72 15.82
N ASP A 317 -30.26 7.96 15.74
CA ASP A 317 -30.92 9.09 15.06
C ASP A 317 -30.32 9.44 13.69
N ALA A 318 -29.19 8.84 13.30
CA ALA A 318 -28.51 9.17 12.05
C ALA A 318 -27.86 7.95 11.41
N HIS A 319 -27.91 7.88 10.07
CA HIS A 319 -27.07 6.98 9.30
C HIS A 319 -25.62 7.49 9.32
N SER A 320 -24.72 6.70 8.71
CA SER A 320 -23.36 7.14 8.45
C SER A 320 -22.91 6.69 7.07
N LEU A 321 -22.29 7.62 6.34
CA LEU A 321 -21.47 7.31 5.18
C LEU A 321 -20.03 7.78 5.46
N HIS A 322 -19.06 6.91 5.25
CA HIS A 322 -17.65 7.30 5.25
C HIS A 322 -16.88 6.59 4.14
N ILE A 323 -15.78 7.21 3.72
CA ILE A 323 -14.75 6.59 2.90
C ILE A 323 -13.54 6.33 3.78
N THR A 324 -13.01 5.11 3.77
CA THR A 324 -11.70 4.82 4.34
C THR A 324 -10.71 4.82 3.21
N ILE A 325 -9.81 5.81 3.20
CA ILE A 325 -8.65 5.83 2.30
C ILE A 325 -7.54 5.04 2.98
N SER A 326 -6.98 4.06 2.27
CA SER A 326 -5.98 3.12 2.81
C SER A 326 -4.72 3.10 1.96
N SER A 327 -3.55 2.98 2.59
CA SER A 327 -2.28 2.81 1.89
C SER A 327 -1.28 1.96 2.71
N TYR A 328 -0.07 1.79 2.18
CA TYR A 328 1.08 1.18 2.86
C TYR A 328 0.98 -0.33 3.14
N GLN A 329 0.08 -1.04 2.47
CA GLN A 329 0.04 -2.50 2.51
C GLN A 329 1.36 -3.09 1.97
N LYS A 330 1.98 -4.03 2.69
CA LYS A 330 3.24 -4.69 2.31
C LYS A 330 4.37 -3.71 1.89
N ASN A 331 4.43 -2.57 2.58
CA ASN A 331 5.41 -1.51 2.33
C ASN A 331 6.43 -1.32 3.46
N SER A 332 6.86 -2.41 4.11
CA SER A 332 7.79 -2.38 5.23
C SER A 332 9.25 -2.62 4.82
N TRP A 333 10.19 -2.35 5.74
CA TRP A 333 11.58 -2.79 5.61
C TRP A 333 11.70 -4.31 5.43
N GLY A 334 10.81 -5.09 6.04
CA GLY A 334 10.79 -6.54 5.86
C GLY A 334 10.43 -6.94 4.43
N ASP A 335 9.51 -6.23 3.79
CA ASP A 335 9.13 -6.45 2.38
C ASP A 335 10.26 -6.10 1.42
N LEU A 336 11.02 -5.03 1.69
CA LEU A 336 12.24 -4.73 0.93
C LEU A 336 13.31 -5.81 1.13
N LEU A 337 13.52 -6.27 2.37
CA LEU A 337 14.48 -7.34 2.67
C LEU A 337 14.10 -8.68 2.02
N GLN A 338 12.81 -8.94 1.80
CA GLN A 338 12.35 -10.10 1.05
C GLN A 338 12.80 -10.07 -0.42
N LYS A 339 13.02 -8.89 -1.01
CA LYS A 339 13.62 -8.75 -2.35
C LYS A 339 15.16 -8.74 -2.28
N LEU A 340 15.72 -8.04 -1.29
CA LEU A 340 17.16 -7.81 -1.17
C LEU A 340 17.95 -9.06 -0.77
N VAL A 341 17.51 -9.80 0.24
CA VAL A 341 18.30 -10.91 0.82
C VAL A 341 18.50 -12.06 -0.18
N PRO A 342 17.46 -12.52 -0.92
CA PRO A 342 17.66 -13.53 -1.96
C PRO A 342 18.64 -13.06 -3.04
N ALA A 343 18.48 -11.84 -3.56
CA ALA A 343 19.37 -11.29 -4.57
C ALA A 343 20.82 -11.17 -4.08
N ALA A 344 21.03 -10.70 -2.84
CA ALA A 344 22.35 -10.64 -2.22
C ALA A 344 23.00 -12.02 -2.09
N LEU A 345 22.19 -13.05 -1.79
CA LEU A 345 22.67 -14.42 -1.62
C LEU A 345 23.10 -15.02 -2.96
N GLU A 346 22.34 -14.76 -4.03
CA GLU A 346 22.69 -15.16 -5.40
C GLU A 346 24.04 -14.56 -5.81
N VAL A 347 24.20 -13.24 -5.68
CA VAL A 347 25.48 -12.55 -5.98
C VAL A 347 26.63 -13.11 -5.13
N ALA A 348 26.42 -13.29 -3.83
CA ALA A 348 27.44 -13.85 -2.95
C ALA A 348 27.83 -15.29 -3.35
N MET A 349 26.88 -16.11 -3.80
CA MET A 349 27.15 -17.46 -4.27
C MET A 349 27.93 -17.49 -5.59
N GLU A 350 27.83 -16.45 -6.43
CA GLU A 350 28.62 -16.34 -7.66
C GLU A 350 30.04 -15.84 -7.39
N GLU A 351 30.19 -14.86 -6.50
CA GLU A 351 31.47 -14.16 -6.31
C GLU A 351 32.33 -14.73 -5.19
N ASP A 352 31.74 -15.34 -4.15
CA ASP A 352 32.45 -15.73 -2.93
C ASP A 352 32.38 -17.23 -2.65
N VAL A 353 33.54 -17.88 -2.76
CA VAL A 353 33.67 -19.33 -2.49
C VAL A 353 33.23 -19.72 -1.08
N GLU A 354 33.26 -18.80 -0.11
CA GLU A 354 32.86 -19.08 1.26
C GLU A 354 31.35 -19.36 1.40
N PHE A 355 30.53 -18.84 0.49
CA PHE A 355 29.11 -19.17 0.35
C PHE A 355 28.86 -20.45 -0.47
N ARG A 356 29.83 -20.86 -1.31
CA ARG A 356 29.77 -22.11 -2.10
C ARG A 356 30.31 -23.34 -1.38
N ARG A 357 31.09 -23.18 -0.32
CA ARG A 357 31.65 -24.32 0.45
C ARG A 357 30.52 -25.20 0.98
N GLY A 358 30.67 -26.51 0.75
CA GLY A 358 29.71 -27.51 1.23
C GLY A 358 29.57 -27.50 2.76
N LEU A 359 28.37 -27.86 3.23
CA LEU A 359 28.10 -28.03 4.65
C LEU A 359 28.93 -29.20 5.23
N PRO A 360 29.22 -29.20 6.55
CA PRO A 360 29.83 -30.36 7.20
C PRO A 360 28.97 -31.63 6.97
N LEU A 361 29.57 -32.73 6.52
CA LEU A 361 28.83 -33.94 6.10
C LEU A 361 27.92 -34.52 7.20
N ASP A 362 28.27 -34.30 8.46
CA ASP A 362 27.60 -34.81 9.64
C ASP A 362 26.68 -33.78 10.33
N TYR A 363 26.40 -32.63 9.70
CA TYR A 363 25.63 -31.54 10.32
C TYR A 363 24.26 -31.97 10.84
N LEU A 364 23.60 -32.93 10.18
CA LEU A 364 22.32 -33.50 10.60
C LEU A 364 22.38 -34.23 11.95
N THR A 365 23.56 -34.63 12.40
CA THR A 365 23.76 -35.31 13.70
C THR A 365 23.78 -34.36 14.88
N TYR A 366 23.92 -33.05 14.65
CA TYR A 366 23.98 -32.04 15.70
C TYR A 366 23.18 -30.76 15.43
N MET A 367 22.63 -30.53 14.23
CA MET A 367 21.74 -29.40 13.91
C MET A 367 20.28 -29.85 13.73
N GLY A 368 19.35 -28.89 13.63
CA GLY A 368 17.90 -29.15 13.49
C GLY A 368 17.15 -29.33 14.81
N VAL A 369 15.82 -29.38 14.73
CA VAL A 369 14.91 -29.41 15.90
C VAL A 369 15.19 -30.60 16.81
N GLN A 370 15.44 -31.79 16.25
CA GLN A 370 15.75 -33.01 17.02
C GLN A 370 17.02 -32.90 17.88
N ASN A 371 17.93 -32.00 17.51
CA ASN A 371 19.20 -31.76 18.20
C ASN A 371 19.24 -30.39 18.90
N SER A 372 18.08 -29.72 19.08
CA SER A 372 18.02 -28.33 19.57
C SER A 372 18.65 -28.15 20.96
N ASP A 373 18.44 -29.13 21.84
CA ASP A 373 18.97 -29.18 23.22
C ASP A 373 20.28 -30.00 23.34
N LYS A 374 20.87 -30.43 22.22
CA LYS A 374 22.08 -31.25 22.24
C LYS A 374 23.29 -30.37 22.56
N GLU A 375 24.00 -30.69 23.63
CA GLU A 375 25.27 -30.05 24.00
C GLU A 375 26.40 -30.60 23.14
N ASP A 376 26.64 -29.96 22.00
CA ASP A 376 27.69 -30.33 21.03
C ASP A 376 28.47 -29.07 20.61
N PRO A 377 29.80 -29.01 20.82
CA PRO A 377 30.60 -27.82 20.52
C PRO A 377 30.58 -27.44 19.02
N ARG A 378 30.23 -28.38 18.13
CA ARG A 378 30.07 -28.12 16.70
C ARG A 378 28.87 -27.22 16.41
N ARG A 379 27.81 -27.24 17.24
CA ARG A 379 26.65 -26.34 17.09
C ARG A 379 27.06 -24.88 17.23
N ALA A 380 27.86 -24.56 18.26
CA ALA A 380 28.36 -23.21 18.45
C ALA A 380 29.23 -22.73 17.27
N LYS A 381 30.08 -23.61 16.74
CA LYS A 381 30.88 -23.33 15.53
C LYS A 381 30.00 -23.13 14.29
N PHE A 382 28.94 -23.92 14.13
CA PHE A 382 28.00 -23.80 13.03
C PHE A 382 27.24 -22.46 13.07
N PHE A 383 26.72 -22.05 14.23
CA PHE A 383 26.08 -20.74 14.40
C PHE A 383 27.06 -19.58 14.13
N SER A 384 28.28 -19.67 14.65
CA SER A 384 29.33 -18.67 14.38
C SER A 384 29.64 -18.55 12.87
N ARG A 385 29.64 -19.69 12.15
CA ARG A 385 29.80 -19.68 10.69
C ARG A 385 28.64 -18.98 9.99
N ILE A 386 27.40 -19.26 10.39
CA ILE A 386 26.21 -18.56 9.85
C ILE A 386 26.28 -17.06 10.14
N ASP A 387 26.59 -16.64 11.36
CA ASP A 387 26.72 -15.23 11.73
C ASP A 387 27.80 -14.50 10.91
N ASN A 388 28.92 -15.17 10.63
CA ASN A 388 29.97 -14.62 9.77
C ASN A 388 29.49 -14.44 8.32
N LEU A 389 28.83 -15.46 7.75
CA LEU A 389 28.28 -15.38 6.40
C LEU A 389 27.20 -14.32 6.28
N MET A 390 26.28 -14.21 7.26
CA MET A 390 25.25 -13.18 7.27
C MET A 390 25.84 -11.76 7.36
N LYS A 391 26.92 -11.56 8.12
CA LYS A 391 27.64 -10.27 8.13
C LYS A 391 28.27 -9.97 6.78
N ARG A 392 28.90 -10.97 6.15
CA ARG A 392 29.52 -10.83 4.82
C ARG A 392 28.49 -10.58 3.73
N LEU A 393 27.28 -11.12 3.85
CA LEU A 393 26.21 -10.97 2.86
C LEU A 393 25.89 -9.50 2.57
N THR A 394 26.06 -8.62 3.56
CA THR A 394 25.83 -7.17 3.40
C THR A 394 26.75 -6.52 2.35
N ASN A 395 27.92 -7.10 2.07
CA ASN A 395 28.84 -6.61 1.03
C ASN A 395 28.36 -6.91 -0.40
N TYR A 396 27.39 -7.81 -0.54
CA TYR A 396 26.86 -8.28 -1.83
C TYR A 396 25.43 -7.78 -2.08
N ALA A 397 24.91 -6.88 -1.23
CA ALA A 397 23.51 -6.47 -1.26
C ALA A 397 23.21 -5.50 -2.42
N PRO A 398 22.45 -5.91 -3.46
CA PRO A 398 22.11 -5.02 -4.58
C PRO A 398 20.89 -4.17 -4.21
N VAL A 399 21.10 -3.15 -3.37
CA VAL A 399 20.01 -2.33 -2.78
C VAL A 399 19.17 -1.67 -3.86
N ASP A 400 19.79 -1.05 -4.87
CA ASP A 400 19.05 -0.36 -5.93
C ASP A 400 18.19 -1.31 -6.75
N ALA A 401 18.71 -2.49 -7.11
CA ALA A 401 17.93 -3.51 -7.81
C ALA A 401 16.74 -4.02 -6.99
N ALA A 402 16.91 -4.21 -5.68
CA ALA A 402 15.81 -4.60 -4.80
C ALA A 402 14.74 -3.51 -4.68
N VAL A 403 15.16 -2.24 -4.66
CA VAL A 403 14.25 -1.08 -4.70
C VAL A 403 13.51 -1.02 -6.04
N ASP A 404 14.18 -1.30 -7.16
CA ASP A 404 13.53 -1.35 -8.47
C ASP A 404 12.51 -2.47 -8.56
N GLN A 405 12.79 -3.67 -8.04
CA GLN A 405 11.78 -4.73 -7.97
C GLN A 405 10.57 -4.33 -7.13
N LYS A 406 10.78 -3.58 -6.04
CA LYS A 406 9.67 -3.03 -5.24
C LYS A 406 8.93 -1.90 -5.97
N ALA A 407 9.64 -1.10 -6.76
CA ALA A 407 9.04 -0.06 -7.58
C ALA A 407 8.19 -0.66 -8.71
N LYS A 408 8.58 -1.82 -9.28
CA LYS A 408 7.76 -2.55 -10.26
C LYS A 408 6.43 -3.01 -9.68
N ASP A 409 6.46 -3.61 -8.47
CA ASP A 409 5.25 -3.97 -7.74
C ASP A 409 4.36 -2.72 -7.55
N PHE A 410 4.94 -1.61 -7.09
CA PHE A 410 4.21 -0.34 -6.92
C PHE A 410 3.61 0.20 -8.23
N ILE A 411 4.34 0.18 -9.34
CA ILE A 411 3.83 0.62 -10.65
C ILE A 411 2.67 -0.26 -11.11
N HIS A 412 2.68 -1.56 -10.82
CA HIS A 412 1.56 -2.45 -11.13
C HIS A 412 0.32 -2.13 -10.27
N ASP A 413 0.53 -1.80 -9.00
CA ASP A 413 -0.54 -1.52 -8.04
C ASP A 413 -1.21 -0.16 -8.26
N CYS A 414 -0.50 0.79 -8.87
CA CYS A 414 -0.93 2.17 -9.04
C CYS A 414 -2.22 2.30 -9.86
N LEU A 415 -3.06 3.26 -9.47
CA LEU A 415 -4.10 3.76 -10.36
C LEU A 415 -3.47 4.53 -11.52
N PRO A 416 -4.08 4.51 -12.72
CA PRO A 416 -3.66 5.39 -13.81
C PRO A 416 -3.87 6.86 -13.40
N PRO A 417 -3.07 7.80 -13.94
CA PRO A 417 -3.21 9.21 -13.62
C PRO A 417 -4.55 9.77 -14.14
N ALA A 418 -5.27 10.51 -13.31
CA ALA A 418 -6.37 11.35 -13.76
C ALA A 418 -5.82 12.66 -14.36
N LEU A 419 -5.89 12.79 -15.69
CA LEU A 419 -5.30 13.92 -16.41
C LEU A 419 -6.04 15.22 -16.12
N THR A 420 -5.30 16.32 -15.98
CA THR A 420 -5.91 17.65 -16.02
C THR A 420 -6.42 17.95 -17.44
N PRO A 421 -7.34 18.92 -17.63
CA PRO A 421 -7.76 19.34 -18.96
C PRO A 421 -6.57 19.68 -19.88
N ASP A 422 -5.57 20.39 -19.36
CA ASP A 422 -4.36 20.77 -20.11
C ASP A 422 -3.49 19.57 -20.47
N GLU A 423 -3.30 18.63 -19.53
CA GLU A 423 -2.57 17.38 -19.79
C GLU A 423 -3.31 16.49 -20.80
N LEU A 424 -4.64 16.47 -20.77
CA LEU A 424 -5.45 15.71 -21.72
C LEU A 424 -5.21 16.20 -23.14
N VAL A 425 -5.39 17.51 -23.40
CA VAL A 425 -5.28 18.08 -24.77
C VAL A 425 -3.85 18.09 -25.33
N THR A 426 -2.83 17.96 -24.47
CA THR A 426 -1.42 17.94 -24.88
C THR A 426 -0.79 16.54 -24.84
N SER A 427 -1.57 15.50 -24.53
CA SER A 427 -1.11 14.11 -24.53
C SER A 427 -1.76 13.30 -25.66
N VAL A 428 -1.30 12.07 -25.86
CA VAL A 428 -1.87 11.15 -26.85
C VAL A 428 -3.37 10.93 -26.69
N GLN A 429 -3.91 11.02 -25.47
CA GLN A 429 -5.34 10.84 -25.21
C GLN A 429 -6.20 11.97 -25.80
N GLY A 430 -5.63 13.17 -25.95
CA GLY A 430 -6.30 14.31 -26.58
C GLY A 430 -5.90 14.56 -28.04
N ALA A 431 -5.13 13.65 -28.65
CA ALA A 431 -4.67 13.82 -30.02
C ALA A 431 -5.86 13.99 -31.00
N PRO A 432 -5.77 14.89 -32.00
CA PRO A 432 -6.89 15.23 -32.87
C PRO A 432 -7.26 14.14 -33.88
N THR A 433 -6.48 13.05 -33.95
CA THR A 433 -6.64 11.98 -34.92
C THR A 433 -8.03 11.36 -34.79
N ARG A 434 -8.80 11.36 -35.89
CA ARG A 434 -10.19 10.90 -35.87
C ARG A 434 -10.64 10.32 -37.19
N TRP A 435 -11.75 9.60 -37.15
CA TRP A 435 -12.48 9.18 -38.35
C TRP A 435 -13.55 10.22 -38.69
N GLU A 436 -13.44 10.84 -39.86
CA GLU A 436 -14.39 11.88 -40.29
C GLU A 436 -14.61 11.79 -41.81
N GLY A 437 -15.88 11.68 -42.23
CA GLY A 437 -16.24 11.65 -43.64
C GLY A 437 -15.65 10.45 -44.40
N GLY A 438 -15.54 9.28 -43.77
CA GLY A 438 -15.07 8.05 -44.41
C GLY A 438 -13.55 7.93 -44.58
N GLN A 439 -12.79 8.80 -43.92
CA GLN A 439 -11.33 8.83 -43.96
C GLN A 439 -10.76 9.18 -42.59
N VAL A 440 -9.52 8.76 -42.34
CA VAL A 440 -8.77 9.18 -41.15
C VAL A 440 -8.27 10.62 -41.37
N LYS A 441 -8.47 11.48 -40.36
CA LYS A 441 -8.02 12.89 -40.34
C LYS A 441 -6.99 13.09 -39.23
N ASP A 442 -6.15 14.10 -39.42
CA ASP A 442 -5.16 14.57 -38.45
C ASP A 442 -4.28 13.43 -37.91
N VAL A 443 -3.79 12.62 -38.87
CA VAL A 443 -2.91 11.48 -38.63
C VAL A 443 -1.47 11.94 -38.49
N GLY A 444 -0.81 11.44 -37.45
CA GLY A 444 0.60 11.69 -37.19
C GLY A 444 0.79 12.84 -36.23
N VAL A 445 1.64 12.62 -35.23
CA VAL A 445 2.05 13.63 -34.27
C VAL A 445 3.22 14.39 -34.87
N HIS A 446 3.15 15.71 -35.01
CA HIS A 446 4.29 16.50 -35.47
C HIS A 446 5.23 16.85 -34.31
N ILE A 447 5.94 15.83 -33.80
CA ILE A 447 7.06 16.05 -32.87
C ILE A 447 8.32 16.36 -33.67
N ILE A 448 8.91 17.53 -33.40
CA ILE A 448 10.17 18.00 -33.98
C ILE A 448 11.16 18.33 -32.88
N THR A 449 12.42 18.58 -33.24
CA THR A 449 13.48 18.90 -32.26
C THR A 449 13.18 20.13 -31.38
N GLN A 450 12.33 21.04 -31.83
CA GLN A 450 11.92 22.25 -31.10
C GLN A 450 10.74 21.98 -30.16
N THR A 451 10.00 20.88 -30.35
CA THR A 451 8.86 20.52 -29.51
C THR A 451 9.32 20.39 -28.06
N GLN A 452 8.61 21.04 -27.15
CA GLN A 452 8.85 20.93 -25.72
C GLN A 452 8.03 19.78 -25.16
N ILE A 453 8.71 18.87 -24.46
CA ILE A 453 8.13 17.66 -23.87
C ILE A 453 8.48 17.56 -22.38
N ARG A 454 7.68 16.79 -21.65
CA ARG A 454 7.90 16.50 -20.23
C ARG A 454 7.24 15.17 -19.87
N ILE A 455 7.81 14.42 -18.91
CA ILE A 455 7.11 13.30 -18.26
C ILE A 455 5.75 13.78 -17.75
N LEU A 456 4.70 13.00 -18.01
CA LEU A 456 3.32 13.33 -17.66
C LEU A 456 3.15 13.58 -16.15
N ARG A 457 3.57 12.62 -15.32
CA ARG A 457 3.55 12.69 -13.85
C ARG A 457 4.81 12.09 -13.23
N ALA A 458 5.22 12.59 -12.07
CA ALA A 458 6.53 12.28 -11.50
C ALA A 458 6.77 10.79 -11.17
N GLN A 459 5.69 10.01 -11.02
CA GLN A 459 5.73 8.58 -10.71
C GLN A 459 5.00 7.73 -11.77
N CYS A 460 4.67 8.30 -12.95
CA CYS A 460 3.96 7.52 -13.96
C CYS A 460 4.85 6.55 -14.74
N ALA A 461 6.18 6.66 -14.61
CA ALA A 461 7.13 5.78 -15.25
C ALA A 461 8.35 5.50 -14.35
N ARG A 462 8.92 4.29 -14.46
CA ARG A 462 10.10 3.83 -13.72
C ARG A 462 11.00 3.03 -14.66
N LEU A 463 12.25 3.45 -14.75
CA LEU A 463 13.29 2.69 -15.44
C LEU A 463 13.81 1.61 -14.49
N CYS A 464 13.87 0.36 -14.94
CA CYS A 464 14.38 -0.77 -14.17
C CYS A 464 15.28 -1.64 -15.05
N ASN A 465 16.32 -2.20 -14.45
CA ASN A 465 17.14 -3.21 -15.12
C ASN A 465 16.59 -4.61 -14.80
N ASP A 466 16.24 -5.36 -15.86
CA ASP A 466 15.67 -6.71 -15.80
C ASP A 466 16.58 -7.73 -16.46
N GLY A 467 17.85 -7.71 -16.09
CA GLY A 467 18.78 -8.70 -16.60
C GLY A 467 19.65 -8.15 -17.70
N ASP A 468 19.41 -8.66 -18.90
CA ASP A 468 20.14 -8.26 -20.09
C ASP A 468 19.55 -7.00 -20.76
N ALA A 469 18.43 -6.48 -20.23
CA ALA A 469 17.66 -5.40 -20.82
C ALA A 469 17.19 -4.39 -19.77
N VAL A 470 17.10 -3.13 -20.19
CA VAL A 470 16.49 -2.04 -19.42
C VAL A 470 15.06 -1.89 -19.87
N HIS A 471 14.12 -1.89 -18.93
CA HIS A 471 12.69 -1.72 -19.20
C HIS A 471 12.17 -0.42 -18.60
N LEU A 472 11.27 0.24 -19.32
CA LEU A 472 10.48 1.34 -18.79
C LEU A 472 9.09 0.82 -18.42
N TYR A 473 8.83 0.75 -17.12
CA TYR A 473 7.53 0.43 -16.54
C TYR A 473 6.69 1.71 -16.44
N TYR A 474 5.38 1.63 -16.66
CA TYR A 474 4.51 2.80 -16.62
C TYR A 474 3.08 2.49 -16.17
N THR A 475 2.38 3.52 -15.72
CA THR A 475 1.05 3.42 -15.09
C THR A 475 -0.11 3.92 -15.96
N THR A 476 0.18 4.57 -17.08
CA THR A 476 -0.82 5.27 -17.91
C THR A 476 -1.85 4.32 -18.55
N ASP A 477 -1.47 3.07 -18.76
CA ASP A 477 -2.33 1.99 -19.27
C ASP A 477 -2.89 1.08 -18.14
N ASN A 478 -2.67 1.43 -16.87
CA ASN A 478 -3.26 0.67 -15.77
C ASN A 478 -4.79 0.82 -15.75
N SER A 479 -5.46 -0.20 -15.23
CA SER A 479 -6.89 -0.16 -14.97
C SER A 479 -7.19 0.52 -13.62
N ARG A 480 -8.36 1.17 -13.51
CA ARG A 480 -8.90 1.66 -12.22
C ARG A 480 -9.28 0.53 -11.25
N VAL A 481 -9.44 -0.69 -11.77
CA VAL A 481 -9.58 -1.93 -11.02
C VAL A 481 -8.20 -2.55 -10.81
N TYR A 482 -7.83 -2.78 -9.55
CA TYR A 482 -6.56 -3.34 -9.11
C TYR A 482 -6.21 -4.64 -9.84
N HIS A 483 -5.03 -4.68 -10.46
CA HIS A 483 -4.47 -5.84 -11.19
C HIS A 483 -5.41 -6.47 -12.22
N LYS A 484 -6.38 -5.71 -12.76
CA LYS A 484 -7.18 -6.17 -13.91
C LYS A 484 -6.31 -6.35 -15.15
N GLU A 485 -5.29 -5.51 -15.27
CA GLU A 485 -4.30 -5.54 -16.34
C GLU A 485 -2.98 -6.11 -15.82
N GLU A 486 -2.26 -6.81 -16.68
CA GLU A 486 -0.87 -7.19 -16.44
C GLU A 486 0.03 -5.94 -16.38
N LEU A 487 1.16 -6.06 -15.65
CA LEU A 487 2.18 -5.02 -15.56
C LEU A 487 2.67 -4.59 -16.95
N LYS A 488 2.60 -3.29 -17.24
CA LYS A 488 2.97 -2.72 -18.54
C LYS A 488 4.41 -2.22 -18.53
N SER A 489 5.16 -2.62 -19.55
CA SER A 489 6.50 -2.11 -19.83
C SER A 489 6.85 -2.27 -21.31
N PHE A 490 7.97 -1.66 -21.71
CA PHE A 490 8.66 -2.00 -22.95
C PHE A 490 10.16 -1.83 -22.72
N GLU A 491 10.94 -2.55 -23.53
CA GLU A 491 12.40 -2.48 -23.51
C GLU A 491 12.87 -1.13 -24.05
N ILE A 492 13.80 -0.50 -23.33
CA ILE A 492 14.52 0.69 -23.73
C ILE A 492 15.85 0.24 -24.31
N LYS A 493 16.09 0.62 -25.57
CA LYS A 493 17.37 0.34 -26.21
C LYS A 493 18.49 1.07 -25.46
N PRO A 494 19.70 0.51 -25.37
CA PRO A 494 20.82 1.12 -24.65
C PRO A 494 21.09 2.58 -25.04
N GLU A 495 20.94 2.93 -26.32
CA GLU A 495 21.13 4.29 -26.85
C GLU A 495 20.08 5.31 -26.37
N TYR A 496 18.96 4.88 -25.78
CA TYR A 496 17.89 5.73 -25.28
C TYR A 496 17.87 5.85 -23.75
N THR A 497 18.63 5.03 -23.03
CA THR A 497 18.66 4.97 -21.56
C THR A 497 18.95 6.34 -20.94
N ASP A 498 20.07 6.97 -21.33
CA ASP A 498 20.48 8.29 -20.79
C ASP A 498 19.43 9.37 -21.06
N ALA A 499 18.71 9.27 -22.19
CA ALA A 499 17.68 10.23 -22.56
C ALA A 499 16.40 10.07 -21.74
N VAL A 500 15.99 8.84 -21.44
CA VAL A 500 14.88 8.56 -20.54
C VAL A 500 15.22 9.00 -19.11
N GLU A 501 16.43 8.70 -18.62
CA GLU A 501 16.90 9.18 -17.32
C GLU A 501 16.92 10.71 -17.23
N PHE A 502 17.48 11.37 -18.25
CA PHE A 502 17.48 12.84 -18.34
C PHE A 502 16.06 13.41 -18.26
N LEU A 503 15.10 12.80 -18.98
CA LEU A 503 13.72 13.27 -19.00
C LEU A 503 13.01 13.07 -17.65
N ILE A 504 13.21 11.92 -16.99
CA ILE A 504 12.69 11.64 -15.64
C ILE A 504 13.26 12.64 -14.62
N HIS A 505 14.56 12.91 -14.67
CA HIS A 505 15.21 13.85 -13.74
C HIS A 505 14.89 15.32 -14.03
N SER A 506 14.49 15.65 -15.26
CA SER A 506 14.10 17.02 -15.64
C SER A 506 12.70 17.40 -15.17
N TYR A 507 11.87 16.43 -14.77
CA TYR A 507 10.54 16.71 -14.21
C TYR A 507 10.62 17.64 -12.99
N PRO A 508 9.79 18.70 -12.88
CA PRO A 508 8.60 19.02 -13.69
C PRO A 508 8.85 20.01 -14.83
N GLY A 509 10.11 20.27 -15.21
CA GLY A 509 10.45 21.18 -16.31
C GLY A 509 10.18 20.57 -17.68
N PHE A 510 9.76 21.41 -18.62
CA PHE A 510 9.77 21.04 -20.04
C PHE A 510 11.20 21.10 -20.59
N VAL A 511 11.53 20.16 -21.46
CA VAL A 511 12.78 20.12 -22.23
C VAL A 511 12.46 20.03 -23.71
N THR A 512 13.34 20.53 -24.56
CA THR A 512 13.18 20.37 -26.01
C THR A 512 13.56 18.94 -26.42
N VAL A 513 12.88 18.36 -27.40
CA VAL A 513 13.30 17.07 -27.98
C VAL A 513 14.75 17.12 -28.45
N GLY A 514 15.18 18.25 -29.00
CA GLY A 514 16.55 18.49 -29.44
C GLY A 514 17.60 18.44 -28.33
N SER A 515 17.24 18.55 -27.05
CA SER A 515 18.17 18.43 -25.92
C SER A 515 18.29 17.03 -25.34
N LEU A 516 17.51 16.06 -25.83
CA LEU A 516 17.63 14.67 -25.39
C LEU A 516 19.04 14.14 -25.75
N PRO A 517 19.76 13.51 -24.80
CA PRO A 517 21.09 12.95 -25.02
C PRO A 517 21.02 11.65 -25.86
N CYS A 518 20.65 11.79 -27.14
CA CYS A 518 20.74 10.74 -28.15
C CYS A 518 21.73 11.15 -29.26
N GLU A 519 22.28 10.16 -29.96
CA GLU A 519 23.31 10.35 -30.99
C GLU A 519 22.84 11.20 -32.17
N SER A 520 21.60 11.01 -32.64
CA SER A 520 21.06 11.70 -33.80
C SER A 520 19.75 12.44 -33.52
N ALA A 521 19.40 13.43 -34.35
CA ALA A 521 18.11 14.11 -34.25
C ALA A 521 16.93 13.17 -34.52
N GLN A 522 17.12 12.17 -35.39
CA GLN A 522 16.12 11.17 -35.71
C GLN A 522 15.79 10.30 -34.48
N ASP A 523 16.82 9.90 -33.73
CA ASP A 523 16.65 9.12 -32.50
C ASP A 523 15.91 9.90 -31.42
N ARG A 524 16.20 11.20 -31.28
CA ARG A 524 15.49 12.07 -30.32
C ARG A 524 14.01 12.15 -30.62
N ILE A 525 13.67 12.33 -31.90
CA ILE A 525 12.27 12.39 -32.37
C ILE A 525 11.60 11.03 -32.17
N ALA A 526 12.22 9.93 -32.61
CA ALA A 526 11.65 8.59 -32.49
C ALA A 526 11.40 8.17 -31.04
N LEU A 527 12.32 8.50 -30.11
CA LEU A 527 12.13 8.26 -28.69
C LEU A 527 10.96 9.10 -28.14
N ALA A 528 10.89 10.38 -28.49
CA ALA A 528 9.81 11.26 -28.05
C ALA A 528 8.44 10.77 -28.58
N GLU A 529 8.35 10.37 -29.84
CA GLU A 529 7.14 9.78 -30.44
C GLU A 529 6.72 8.50 -29.69
N LEU A 530 7.66 7.57 -29.45
CA LEU A 530 7.38 6.34 -28.68
C LEU A 530 6.83 6.63 -27.28
N LEU A 531 7.46 7.55 -26.55
CA LEU A 531 7.02 7.93 -25.20
C LEU A 531 5.65 8.64 -25.23
N PHE A 532 5.39 9.45 -26.26
CA PHE A 532 4.12 10.14 -26.44
C PHE A 532 3.00 9.14 -26.73
N GLU A 533 3.21 8.20 -27.65
CA GLU A 533 2.26 7.14 -27.98
C GLU A 533 1.86 6.29 -26.77
N LYS A 534 2.78 6.09 -25.83
CA LYS A 534 2.53 5.39 -24.55
C LYS A 534 1.89 6.28 -23.47
N GLY A 535 1.65 7.54 -23.77
CA GLY A 535 1.11 8.54 -22.82
C GLY A 535 2.07 8.87 -21.67
N ILE A 536 3.35 8.50 -21.77
CA ILE A 536 4.34 8.72 -20.71
C ILE A 536 4.79 10.19 -20.66
N ILE A 537 4.74 10.86 -21.82
CA ILE A 537 5.04 12.28 -21.96
C ILE A 537 3.85 13.03 -22.53
N HIS A 538 3.88 14.34 -22.39
CA HIS A 538 2.99 15.26 -23.08
C HIS A 538 3.78 16.49 -23.56
N THR A 539 3.21 17.27 -24.48
CA THR A 539 3.85 18.44 -25.07
C THR A 539 3.43 19.74 -24.37
N ALA A 540 4.19 20.82 -24.58
CA ALA A 540 3.83 22.13 -24.06
C ALA A 540 2.61 22.76 -24.79
N GLU A 541 2.43 22.40 -26.06
CA GLU A 541 1.32 22.83 -26.92
C GLU A 541 0.70 21.60 -27.59
N PRO A 542 -0.61 21.59 -27.91
CA PRO A 542 -1.24 20.49 -28.64
C PRO A 542 -0.52 20.21 -29.97
N VAL A 543 -0.36 18.92 -30.27
CA VAL A 543 0.35 18.38 -31.43
C VAL A 543 -0.50 18.25 -32.69
#